data_AF-A0A0P9MG88-F1
#
_entry.id   AF-A0A0P9MG88-F1
#
_cell.length_a   1.000
_cell.length_b   1.000
_cell.length_c   1.000
_cell.angle_alpha   90.00
_cell.angle_beta   90.00
_cell.angle_gamma   90.00
#
_symmetry.space_group_name_H-M   'P 1'
#
loop_
_entity.id
_entity.type
_entity.pdbx_description
1 polymer ?
#
loop_
_entity_poly.entity_id
_entity_poly.type
_entity_poly.pdbx_seq_one_letter_code
_entity_poly.pdbx_strand_id
1 'polypeptide(L)' 'QAKVYSQAAVGSPPMSVPHLDTRVVDGKKSLLFGPYAGFTTKFLKHGSIMDLPLSVRAGNIGPMLAVARDNMDLTKYL' A
#
# COMPACT_ATOMS: atom_id res chain seq x y z
N GLN A 1 -3.73 25.57 -3.88
CA GLN A 1 -3.53 24.16 -3.49
C GLN A 1 -4.53 23.33 -4.26
N ALA A 2 -4.09 22.28 -4.94
CA ALA A 2 -4.99 21.35 -5.63
C ALA A 2 -4.67 19.94 -5.13
N LYS A 3 -5.70 19.25 -4.64
CA LYS A 3 -5.67 17.84 -4.28
C LYS A 3 -6.61 17.14 -5.25
N VAL A 4 -6.05 16.38 -6.17
CA VAL A 4 -6.83 15.68 -7.20
C VAL A 4 -6.81 14.20 -6.87
N TYR A 5 -7.98 13.64 -6.64
CA TYR A 5 -8.16 12.20 -6.49
C TYR A 5 -8.53 11.64 -7.85
N SER A 6 -7.80 10.63 -8.33
CA SER A 6 -8.31 9.86 -9.46
C SER A 6 -9.55 9.08 -9.02
N GLN A 7 -10.54 8.95 -9.90
CA GLN A 7 -11.74 8.17 -9.60
C GLN A 7 -11.33 6.72 -9.33
N ALA A 8 -11.64 6.20 -8.15
CA ALA A 8 -11.45 4.79 -7.84
C ALA A 8 -12.28 3.95 -8.83
N ALA A 9 -11.71 2.87 -9.37
CA ALA A 9 -12.53 1.93 -10.13
C ALA A 9 -13.60 1.35 -9.20
N VAL A 10 -14.80 1.09 -9.73
CA VAL A 10 -15.90 0.49 -8.95
C VAL A 10 -15.41 -0.85 -8.38
N GLY A 11 -15.30 -0.94 -7.05
CA GLY A 11 -14.77 -2.12 -6.34
C GLY A 11 -13.33 -2.00 -5.82
N SER A 12 -12.63 -0.89 -6.05
CA SER A 12 -11.30 -0.68 -5.45
C SER A 12 -11.38 -0.45 -3.94
N PRO A 13 -10.48 -1.04 -3.14
CA PRO A 13 -10.43 -0.80 -1.70
C PRO A 13 -10.32 0.70 -1.37
N PRO A 14 -11.06 1.22 -0.36
CA PRO A 14 -11.15 2.66 -0.09
C PRO A 14 -9.81 3.34 0.25
N MET A 15 -8.76 2.56 0.54
CA MET A 15 -7.41 3.05 0.87
C MET A 15 -6.47 3.16 -0.33
N SER A 16 -6.86 2.70 -1.52
CA SER A 16 -5.93 2.45 -2.62
C SER A 16 -5.97 3.48 -3.75
N VAL A 17 -6.70 4.57 -3.54
CA VAL A 17 -6.95 5.61 -4.53
C VAL A 17 -5.69 6.46 -4.74
N PRO A 18 -5.15 6.53 -5.97
CA PRO A 18 -4.07 7.46 -6.28
C PRO A 18 -4.55 8.90 -6.01
N HIS A 19 -3.82 9.60 -5.17
CA HIS A 19 -4.02 11.02 -4.95
C HIS A 19 -2.80 11.78 -5.45
N LEU A 20 -3.08 12.89 -6.10
CA LEU A 20 -2.10 13.80 -6.65
C LEU A 20 -2.06 15.03 -5.74
N ASP A 21 -1.00 15.12 -4.96
CA ASP A 21 -0.79 16.22 -4.03
C ASP A 21 0.22 17.20 -4.64
N THR A 22 -0.21 18.45 -4.86
CA THR A 22 0.74 19.52 -5.22
C THR A 22 1.46 19.98 -3.95
N ARG A 23 2.78 19.83 -3.87
CA ARG A 23 3.60 20.40 -2.78
C ARG A 23 4.63 21.37 -3.33
N VAL A 24 5.02 22.34 -2.51
CA VAL A 24 6.17 23.22 -2.80
C VAL A 24 7.35 22.68 -2.00
N VAL A 25 8.36 22.18 -2.70
CA VAL A 25 9.62 21.69 -2.13
C VAL A 25 10.73 22.56 -2.70
N ASP A 26 11.56 23.14 -1.84
CA ASP A 26 12.67 24.03 -2.23
C ASP A 26 12.27 25.17 -3.17
N GLY A 27 11.10 25.79 -2.93
CA GLY A 27 10.58 26.91 -3.73
C GLY A 27 10.03 26.52 -5.12
N LYS A 28 10.12 25.25 -5.52
CA LYS A 28 9.56 24.73 -6.77
C LYS A 28 8.25 24.00 -6.52
N LYS A 29 7.26 24.24 -7.40
CA LYS A 29 6.00 23.47 -7.40
C LYS A 29 6.30 22.07 -7.94
N SER A 30 6.13 21.07 -7.10
CA SER A 30 6.32 19.66 -7.43
C SER A 30 4.98 18.93 -7.33
N LEU A 31 4.69 18.15 -8.36
CA LEU A 31 3.52 17.28 -8.41
C LEU A 31 3.93 15.91 -7.87
N LEU A 32 3.44 15.53 -6.70
CA LEU A 32 3.76 14.24 -6.10
C LEU A 32 2.62 13.26 -6.36
N PHE A 33 2.98 12.12 -6.95
CA PHE A 33 2.12 10.95 -6.98
C PHE A 33 2.21 10.28 -5.61
N GLY A 34 1.06 10.07 -4.96
CA GLY A 34 1.00 9.20 -3.80
C GLY A 34 1.54 7.81 -4.14
N PRO A 35 2.17 7.10 -3.18
CA PRO A 35 2.74 5.78 -3.43
C PRO A 35 1.66 4.86 -4.02
N TYR A 36 1.97 4.27 -5.17
CA TYR A 36 1.16 3.18 -5.71
C TYR A 36 1.26 2.02 -4.73
N ALA A 37 0.11 1.49 -4.32
CA ALA A 37 0.07 0.36 -3.42
C ALA A 37 0.61 -0.85 -4.20
N GLY A 38 1.78 -1.35 -3.80
CA GLY A 38 2.45 -2.49 -4.44
C GLY A 38 2.65 -3.64 -3.45
N PHE A 39 2.58 -4.88 -3.89
CA PHE A 39 2.85 -6.04 -3.05
C PHE A 39 4.36 -6.21 -2.83
N THR A 40 4.80 -6.17 -1.57
CA THR A 40 6.18 -6.51 -1.18
C THR A 40 6.20 -7.27 0.13
N THR A 41 7.10 -8.24 0.22
CA THR A 41 7.35 -8.98 1.47
C THR A 41 8.42 -8.33 2.35
N LYS A 42 9.02 -7.22 1.90
CA LYS A 42 10.00 -6.43 2.65
C LYS A 42 9.28 -5.49 3.61
N PHE A 43 9.62 -5.53 4.89
CA PHE A 43 9.00 -4.63 5.87
C PHE A 43 9.67 -3.25 5.92
N LEU A 44 10.93 -3.16 5.48
CA LEU A 44 11.72 -1.92 5.42
C LEU A 44 12.18 -1.64 3.99
N LYS A 45 12.49 -0.37 3.68
CA LYS A 45 13.02 0.06 2.38
C LYS A 45 14.29 -0.72 1.97
N HIS A 46 15.14 -1.04 2.95
CA HIS A 46 16.32 -1.88 2.80
C HIS A 46 16.18 -3.22 3.55
N GLY A 47 14.95 -3.76 3.60
CA GLY A 47 14.63 -5.04 4.25
C GLY A 47 14.80 -6.26 3.34
N SER A 48 14.50 -7.45 3.88
CA SER A 48 14.64 -8.73 3.18
C SER A 48 13.31 -9.22 2.60
N ILE A 49 13.38 -9.93 1.48
CA ILE A 49 12.21 -10.62 0.90
C ILE A 49 11.72 -11.73 1.85
N MET A 50 12.60 -12.20 2.74
CA MET A 50 12.28 -13.20 3.76
C MET A 50 11.65 -12.62 5.02
N ASP A 51 11.43 -11.29 5.11
CA ASP A 51 10.84 -10.68 6.32
C ASP A 51 9.46 -11.30 6.61
N LEU A 52 8.61 -11.49 5.58
CA LEU A 52 7.28 -12.09 5.75
C LEU A 52 7.34 -13.57 6.21
N PRO A 53 8.02 -14.51 5.52
CA PRO A 53 8.15 -15.90 6.00
C PRO A 53 8.74 -16.00 7.42
N LEU A 54 9.76 -15.20 7.73
CA LEU A 54 10.43 -15.22 9.03
C LEU A 54 9.60 -14.56 10.14
N SER A 55 8.57 -13.78 9.78
CA SER A 55 7.64 -13.19 10.75
C SER A 55 6.59 -14.16 11.26
N VAL A 56 6.44 -15.33 10.64
CA VAL A 56 5.46 -16.35 11.05
C VAL A 56 5.85 -16.94 12.40
N ARG A 57 4.95 -16.84 13.38
CA ARG A 57 5.09 -17.38 14.73
C ARG A 57 3.82 -18.11 15.09
N ALA A 58 3.87 -19.14 15.93
CA ALA A 58 2.69 -19.92 16.30
C ALA A 58 1.49 -19.07 16.77
N GLY A 59 1.77 -17.97 17.49
CA GLY A 59 0.74 -17.04 17.98
C GLY A 59 0.13 -16.10 16.93
N ASN A 60 0.68 -15.98 15.72
CA ASN A 60 0.14 -15.10 14.67
C ASN A 60 -0.39 -15.85 13.43
N ILE A 61 -0.32 -17.19 13.39
CA ILE A 61 -0.81 -17.99 12.25
C ILE A 61 -2.32 -17.76 12.03
N GLY A 62 -3.13 -17.79 13.09
CA GLY A 62 -4.59 -17.59 12.98
C GLY A 62 -4.95 -16.25 12.33
N PRO A 63 -4.44 -15.12 12.85
CA PRO A 63 -4.61 -13.81 12.22
C PRO A 63 -4.07 -13.73 10.78
N MET A 64 -2.91 -14.34 10.49
CA MET A 64 -2.35 -14.34 9.13
C MET A 64 -3.27 -15.07 8.13
N LEU A 65 -3.85 -16.19 8.53
CA LEU A 65 -4.80 -16.95 7.69
C LEU A 65 -6.13 -16.20 7.51
N ALA A 66 -6.62 -15.51 8.54
CA ALA A 66 -7.83 -14.68 8.43
C ALA A 66 -7.65 -13.56 7.41
N VAL A 67 -6.51 -12.86 7.44
CA VAL A 67 -6.19 -11.83 6.43
C VAL A 67 -6.11 -12.44 5.03
N ALA A 68 -5.44 -13.59 4.88
CA ALA A 68 -5.33 -14.28 3.59
C ALA A 68 -6.71 -14.66 3.02
N ARG A 69 -7.67 -15.02 3.86
CA ARG A 69 -9.05 -15.36 3.46
C ARG A 69 -9.87 -14.12 3.10
N ASP A 70 -9.86 -13.11 3.97
CA ASP A 70 -10.85 -12.03 3.93
C ASP A 70 -10.38 -10.80 3.14
N ASN A 71 -9.09 -10.73 2.77
CA ASN A 71 -8.49 -9.55 2.13
C ASN A 71 -7.82 -9.87 0.79
N MET A 72 -8.30 -10.90 0.07
CA MET A 72 -7.73 -11.30 -1.22
C MET A 72 -7.83 -10.21 -2.28
N ASP A 73 -8.88 -9.38 -2.23
CA ASP A 73 -9.07 -8.25 -3.15
C ASP A 73 -7.98 -7.19 -3.00
N LEU A 74 -7.44 -7.01 -1.78
CA LEU A 74 -6.30 -6.13 -1.54
C LEU A 74 -5.02 -6.71 -2.14
N THR A 75 -4.78 -8.02 -2.00
CA THR A 75 -3.63 -8.69 -2.62
C THR A 75 -3.65 -8.61 -4.15
N LYS A 76 -4.85 -8.63 -4.76
CA LYS A 76 -5.00 -8.51 -6.22
C LYS A 76 -4.78 -7.08 -6.72
N TYR A 77 -5.00 -6.08 -5.87
CA TYR A 77 -4.83 -4.67 -6.20
C TYR A 77 -3.37 -4.19 -6.02
N LEU A 78 -2.66 -4.77 -5.04
CA LEU A 78 -1.25 -4.53 -4.71
C LEU A 78 -0.31 -5.25 -5.69
#